data_AF-A0A8H3BWM8-F1
#
_entry.id   AF-A0A8H3BWM8-F1
#
_cell.length_a   1.000
_cell.length_b   1.000
_cell.length_c   1.000
_cell.angle_alpha   90.00
_cell.angle_beta   90.00
_cell.angle_gamma   90.00
#
_symmetry.space_group_name_H-M   'P 1'
#
loop_
_entity.id
_entity.type
_entity.pdbx_description
1 polymer ?
#
loop_
_entity_poly.entity_id
_entity_poly.type
_entity_poly.pdbx_seq_one_letter_code
_entity_poly.pdbx_strand_id
1 'polypeptide(L)'
;MVDGPVDTLLLCVWYLRAKEREAEGFSLAIEGALSCLGITVILQFEPLDMVYLTDVFANFLDANQVDGASLFVCIVTEGSSSEGGGLWWIEDEVNQYHETLDNLYRLCFHGTEESLISRFHRRAVLQLACGVGLDAMGVQDLNKWIYRDVIDDLIAPTNLAFHPAQVTGCVVSLAVLMYYQGRSLESSLPEAWLRDERARQHTDFLLLRSGHEPSALVWSPRNRPFGRDLEFCPCEHRVKGRWHHKKTKMIVKFQTEHLYQCRGCNAFLRALITRPDDFDLIDTCDTQYVVCSWPIREISMSTEFLPSRQATM
;
A
#
# COMPACT_ATOMS: atom_id res chain seq x y z
N MET A 1 -11.18 -17.31 -4.71
CA MET A 1 -12.16 -17.74 -3.69
C MET A 1 -12.03 -16.77 -2.53
N VAL A 2 -13.12 -16.41 -1.85
CA VAL A 2 -13.03 -15.60 -0.62
C VAL A 2 -12.67 -16.59 0.47
N ASP A 3 -11.42 -16.57 0.92
CA ASP A 3 -11.00 -17.39 2.06
C ASP A 3 -11.81 -16.89 3.27
N GLY A 4 -12.51 -17.78 3.96
CA GLY A 4 -13.31 -17.40 5.13
C GLY A 4 -12.47 -16.81 6.28
N PRO A 5 -13.09 -16.52 7.43
CA PRO A 5 -12.34 -16.26 8.66
C PRO A 5 -11.29 -17.35 8.91
N VAL A 6 -10.15 -16.96 9.48
CA VAL A 6 -9.09 -17.90 9.85
C VAL A 6 -9.08 -18.14 11.35
N ASP A 7 -8.88 -19.39 11.75
CA ASP A 7 -8.84 -19.77 13.17
C ASP A 7 -7.49 -19.43 13.81
N THR A 8 -6.41 -19.48 13.01
CA THR A 8 -5.04 -19.22 13.47
C THR A 8 -4.29 -18.30 12.51
N LEU A 9 -3.66 -17.27 13.08
CA LEU A 9 -2.73 -16.38 12.42
C LEU A 9 -1.33 -16.55 13.00
N LEU A 10 -0.34 -16.83 12.16
CA LEU A 10 1.06 -16.62 12.49
C LEU A 10 1.40 -15.17 12.18
N LEU A 11 1.65 -14.39 13.23
CA LEU A 11 2.05 -13.00 13.13
C LEU A 11 3.56 -12.91 13.33
N CYS A 12 4.28 -12.47 12.31
CA CYS A 12 5.70 -12.22 12.38
C CYS A 12 5.93 -10.72 12.41
N VAL A 13 6.55 -10.20 13.46
CA VAL A 13 6.94 -8.79 13.54
C VAL A 13 8.46 -8.74 13.57
N TRP A 14 9.03 -8.31 12.44
CA TRP A 14 10.47 -8.19 12.25
C TRP A 14 10.86 -6.72 12.32
N TYR A 15 11.84 -6.36 13.14
CA TYR A 15 12.08 -4.96 13.43
C TYR A 15 13.56 -4.56 13.39
N LEU A 16 13.83 -3.36 12.92
CA LEU A 16 15.12 -2.72 13.18
C LEU A 16 15.24 -2.48 14.69
N ARG A 17 16.36 -2.83 15.32
CA ARG A 17 16.54 -2.74 16.78
C ARG A 17 16.17 -1.37 17.36
N ALA A 18 16.50 -0.29 16.64
CA ALA A 18 16.13 1.08 17.02
C ALA A 18 14.61 1.34 17.08
N LYS A 19 13.79 0.47 16.48
CA LYS A 19 12.32 0.54 16.39
C LYS A 19 11.61 -0.50 17.25
N GLU A 20 12.31 -1.15 18.18
CA GLU A 20 11.74 -2.22 19.02
C GLU A 20 10.46 -1.79 19.75
N ARG A 21 10.44 -0.59 20.33
CA ARG A 21 9.26 -0.07 21.05
C ARG A 21 8.06 0.14 20.13
N GLU A 22 8.29 0.67 18.93
CA GLU A 22 7.25 0.83 17.93
C GLU A 22 6.73 -0.52 17.47
N ALA A 23 7.62 -1.49 17.25
CA ALA A 23 7.26 -2.85 16.86
C ALA A 23 6.45 -3.58 17.96
N GLU A 24 6.83 -3.43 19.23
CA GLU A 24 6.10 -4.00 20.37
C GLU A 24 4.69 -3.41 20.50
N GLY A 25 4.56 -2.08 20.40
CA GLY A 25 3.24 -1.44 20.41
C GLY A 25 2.36 -1.91 19.26
N PHE A 26 2.97 -2.20 18.11
CA PHE A 26 2.29 -2.68 16.92
C PHE A 26 1.84 -4.14 17.03
N SER A 27 2.71 -5.04 17.53
CA SER A 27 2.39 -6.45 17.73
C SER A 27 1.24 -6.63 18.72
N LEU A 28 1.30 -5.96 19.87
CA LEU A 28 0.27 -5.99 20.91
C LEU A 28 -1.10 -5.51 20.40
N ALA A 29 -1.10 -4.48 19.55
CA ALA A 29 -2.34 -3.93 19.00
C ALA A 29 -3.04 -4.90 18.04
N ILE A 30 -2.28 -5.57 17.16
CA ILE A 30 -2.82 -6.57 16.23
C ILE A 30 -3.26 -7.81 17.00
N GLU A 31 -2.38 -8.36 17.84
CA GLU A 31 -2.65 -9.55 18.64
C GLU A 31 -3.89 -9.36 19.52
N GLY A 32 -3.97 -8.24 20.24
CA GLY A 32 -5.10 -7.94 21.12
C GLY A 32 -6.41 -7.80 20.35
N ALA A 33 -6.40 -7.17 19.17
CA ALA A 33 -7.61 -7.00 18.36
C ALA A 33 -8.12 -8.35 17.82
N LEU A 34 -7.24 -9.20 17.32
CA LEU A 34 -7.62 -10.49 16.74
C LEU A 34 -7.98 -11.52 17.81
N SER A 35 -7.25 -11.54 18.94
CA SER A 35 -7.54 -12.45 20.06
C SER A 35 -8.90 -12.15 20.69
N CYS A 36 -9.29 -10.87 20.81
CA CYS A 36 -10.63 -10.47 21.25
C CYS A 36 -11.75 -10.99 20.33
N LEU A 37 -11.43 -11.27 19.07
CA LEU A 37 -12.35 -11.79 18.07
C LEU A 37 -12.29 -13.32 17.94
N GLY A 38 -11.52 -13.99 18.80
CA GLY A 38 -11.42 -15.45 18.85
C GLY A 38 -10.40 -16.07 17.90
N ILE A 39 -9.56 -15.26 17.25
CA ILE A 39 -8.46 -15.77 16.41
C ILE A 39 -7.27 -16.09 17.29
N THR A 40 -6.70 -17.29 17.15
CA THR A 40 -5.45 -17.65 17.80
C THR A 40 -4.29 -16.97 17.08
N VAL A 41 -3.53 -16.13 17.79
CA VAL A 41 -2.35 -15.47 17.23
C VAL A 41 -1.09 -16.13 17.79
N ILE A 42 -0.25 -16.64 16.91
CA ILE A 42 1.07 -17.18 17.24
C ILE A 42 2.11 -16.15 16.79
N LEU A 43 2.72 -15.47 17.75
CA LEU A 43 3.64 -14.36 17.50
C LEU A 43 5.09 -14.84 17.38
N GLN A 44 5.77 -14.42 16.32
CA GLN A 44 7.22 -14.31 16.26
C GLN A 44 7.60 -12.83 16.33
N PHE A 45 8.43 -12.47 17.31
CA PHE A 45 8.87 -11.09 17.52
C PHE A 45 10.40 -11.05 17.58
N GLU A 46 11.03 -10.65 16.49
CA GLU A 46 12.48 -10.79 16.32
C GLU A 46 13.09 -9.58 15.62
N PRO A 47 14.31 -9.18 16.00
CA PRO A 47 15.00 -8.12 15.28
C PRO A 47 15.43 -8.61 13.88
N LEU A 48 15.42 -7.72 12.90
CA LEU A 48 15.56 -8.05 11.49
C LEU A 48 16.93 -8.65 11.16
N ASP A 49 17.97 -8.31 11.91
CA ASP A 49 19.31 -8.90 11.80
C ASP A 49 19.33 -10.39 12.17
N MET A 50 18.58 -10.79 13.20
CA MET A 50 18.43 -12.20 13.56
C MET A 50 17.69 -12.96 12.45
N VAL A 51 16.61 -12.39 11.92
CA VAL A 51 15.86 -13.00 10.82
C VAL A 51 16.72 -13.12 9.55
N TYR A 52 17.56 -12.12 9.27
CA TYR A 52 18.39 -12.08 8.07
C TYR A 52 19.63 -12.97 8.15
N LEU A 53 20.26 -13.09 9.32
CA LEU A 53 21.53 -13.80 9.50
C LEU A 53 21.39 -15.23 10.01
N THR A 54 20.20 -15.65 10.44
CA THR A 54 19.99 -16.95 11.09
C THR A 54 18.68 -17.61 10.65
N ASP A 55 18.54 -18.90 10.93
CA ASP A 55 17.37 -19.70 10.55
C ASP A 55 16.16 -19.51 11.49
N VAL A 56 16.06 -18.37 12.20
CA VAL A 56 15.02 -18.14 13.22
C VAL A 56 13.61 -18.22 12.62
N PHE A 57 13.41 -17.77 11.40
CA PHE A 57 12.10 -17.91 10.73
C PHE A 57 11.78 -19.36 10.38
N ALA A 58 12.73 -20.11 9.81
CA ALA A 58 12.55 -21.53 9.52
C ALA A 58 12.24 -22.33 10.80
N ASN A 59 13.01 -22.12 11.87
CA ASN A 59 12.79 -22.76 13.17
C ASN A 59 11.42 -22.41 13.77
N PHE A 60 10.97 -21.16 13.61
CA PHE A 60 9.63 -20.75 14.04
C PHE A 60 8.53 -21.48 13.27
N LEU A 61 8.67 -21.61 11.94
CA LEU A 61 7.73 -22.38 11.13
C LEU A 61 7.71 -23.86 11.55
N ASP A 62 8.87 -24.47 11.80
CA ASP A 62 8.99 -25.87 12.19
C ASP A 62 8.39 -26.16 13.56
N ALA A 63 8.50 -25.23 14.51
CA ALA A 63 7.92 -25.35 15.84
C ALA A 63 6.39 -25.22 15.84
N ASN A 64 5.81 -24.55 14.84
CA ASN A 64 4.40 -24.16 14.82
C ASN A 64 3.62 -24.79 13.64
N GLN A 65 3.63 -26.11 13.53
CA GLN A 65 2.96 -26.88 12.47
C GLN A 65 1.43 -26.83 12.57
N VAL A 66 0.84 -25.68 12.25
CA VAL A 66 -0.60 -25.47 12.18
C VAL A 66 -1.05 -25.51 10.72
N ASP A 67 -1.89 -26.47 10.38
CA ASP A 67 -2.49 -26.59 9.05
C ASP A 67 -3.59 -25.53 8.85
N GLY A 68 -3.62 -24.93 7.66
CA GLY A 68 -4.65 -23.96 7.29
C GLY A 68 -4.57 -22.61 8.02
N ALA A 69 -3.42 -22.30 8.61
CA ALA A 69 -3.17 -20.99 9.18
C ALA A 69 -3.01 -19.92 8.08
N SER A 70 -3.06 -18.64 8.47
CA SER A 70 -2.53 -17.54 7.66
C SER A 70 -1.22 -17.01 8.23
N LEU A 71 -0.41 -16.40 7.38
CA LEU A 71 0.82 -15.71 7.74
C LEU A 71 0.66 -14.21 7.47
N PHE A 72 1.03 -13.40 8.47
CA PHE A 72 1.18 -11.97 8.31
C PHE A 72 2.54 -11.52 8.83
N VAL A 73 3.38 -11.00 7.94
CA VAL A 73 4.71 -10.48 8.29
C VAL A 73 4.67 -8.95 8.27
N CYS A 74 4.97 -8.31 9.40
CA CYS A 74 5.10 -6.88 9.52
C CYS A 74 6.58 -6.52 9.72
N ILE A 75 7.18 -5.78 8.79
CA ILE A 75 8.58 -5.35 8.87
C ILE A 75 8.65 -3.89 9.30
N VAL A 76 9.04 -3.62 10.54
CA VAL A 76 9.14 -2.28 11.12
C VAL A 76 10.58 -1.79 11.04
N THR A 77 10.89 -0.94 10.06
CA THR A 77 12.28 -0.51 9.79
C THR A 77 12.32 0.90 9.20
N GLU A 78 13.49 1.32 8.73
CA GLU A 78 13.70 2.52 7.94
C GLU A 78 14.13 2.13 6.52
N GLY A 79 13.84 2.98 5.55
CA GLY A 79 14.30 2.82 4.18
C GLY A 79 15.68 3.45 3.96
N SER A 80 16.39 2.97 2.96
CA SER A 80 17.67 3.51 2.54
C SER A 80 17.56 4.10 1.13
N SER A 81 18.47 5.01 0.81
CA SER A 81 18.58 5.60 -0.53
C SER A 81 19.39 4.73 -1.51
N SER A 82 19.40 3.40 -1.32
CA SER A 82 20.14 2.49 -2.21
C SER A 82 19.48 2.39 -3.59
N GLU A 83 20.27 2.08 -4.61
CA GLU A 83 19.76 1.82 -5.96
C GLU A 83 18.80 0.61 -5.94
N GLY A 84 17.62 0.73 -6.56
CA GLY A 84 16.54 -0.27 -6.49
C GLY A 84 15.69 -0.22 -5.21
N GLY A 85 16.02 0.68 -4.28
CA GLY A 85 15.41 0.82 -2.97
C GLY A 85 15.87 -0.24 -1.97
N GLY A 86 15.83 0.12 -0.69
CA GLY A 86 16.39 -0.75 0.35
C GLY A 86 15.86 -0.49 1.74
N LEU A 87 16.18 -1.43 2.62
CA LEU A 87 15.83 -1.36 4.03
C LEU A 87 17.07 -1.49 4.89
N TRP A 88 17.04 -0.79 6.00
CA TRP A 88 17.98 -1.01 7.09
C TRP A 88 17.64 -2.33 7.78
N TRP A 89 18.67 -3.12 8.05
CA TRP A 89 18.51 -4.40 8.76
C TRP A 89 19.45 -4.52 9.95
N ILE A 90 20.56 -3.78 9.96
CA ILE A 90 21.36 -3.50 11.16
C ILE A 90 21.56 -1.99 11.27
N GLU A 91 21.21 -1.47 12.44
CA GLU A 91 21.60 -0.14 12.87
C GLU A 91 21.93 -0.21 14.37
N ASP A 92 23.22 -0.17 14.69
CA ASP A 92 23.73 0.07 16.03
C ASP A 92 24.75 1.24 16.00
N GLU A 93 25.28 1.66 17.16
CA GLU A 93 26.22 2.79 17.24
C GLU A 93 27.51 2.60 16.41
N VAL A 94 27.78 1.37 15.94
CA VAL A 94 29.01 0.96 15.26
C VAL A 94 28.75 0.50 13.81
N ASN A 95 27.60 -0.12 13.54
CA ASN A 95 27.27 -0.82 12.31
C ASN A 95 25.99 -0.27 11.70
N GLN A 96 26.09 0.10 10.43
CA GLN A 96 24.99 0.65 9.64
C GLN A 96 24.93 -0.10 8.31
N TYR A 97 24.03 -1.08 8.22
CA TYR A 97 23.89 -1.93 7.04
C TYR A 97 22.47 -1.86 6.48
N HIS A 98 22.43 -1.68 5.16
CA HIS A 98 21.22 -1.73 4.36
C HIS A 98 21.37 -2.82 3.30
N GLU A 99 20.23 -3.29 2.79
CA GLU A 99 20.19 -4.27 1.71
C GLU A 99 19.06 -3.88 0.73
N THR A 100 19.21 -4.29 -0.53
CA THR A 100 18.13 -4.15 -1.51
C THR A 100 16.92 -4.97 -1.09
N LEU A 101 15.71 -4.53 -1.44
CA LEU A 101 14.50 -5.25 -1.05
C LEU A 101 14.44 -6.69 -1.57
N ASP A 102 14.84 -6.94 -2.83
CA ASP A 102 14.85 -8.30 -3.41
C ASP A 102 15.80 -9.23 -2.64
N ASN A 103 17.01 -8.77 -2.30
CA ASN A 103 17.94 -9.57 -1.52
C ASN A 103 17.45 -9.81 -0.09
N LEU A 104 16.93 -8.77 0.58
CA LEU A 104 16.40 -8.89 1.93
C LEU A 104 15.30 -9.94 2.00
N TYR A 105 14.30 -9.84 1.13
CA TYR A 105 13.20 -10.80 1.10
C TYR A 105 13.66 -12.21 0.74
N ARG A 106 14.54 -12.36 -0.26
CA ARG A 106 15.07 -13.69 -0.61
C ARG A 106 15.76 -14.37 0.56
N LEU A 107 16.54 -13.62 1.34
CA LEU A 107 17.28 -14.18 2.47
C LEU A 107 16.37 -14.47 3.66
N CYS A 108 15.46 -13.55 4.02
CA CYS A 108 14.52 -13.77 5.12
C CYS A 108 13.59 -14.97 4.89
N PHE A 109 13.27 -15.29 3.64
CA PHE A 109 12.40 -16.42 3.27
C PHE A 109 13.15 -17.65 2.75
N HIS A 110 14.48 -17.62 2.72
CA HIS A 110 15.27 -18.70 2.14
C HIS A 110 15.04 -20.04 2.85
N GLY A 111 14.80 -21.11 2.09
CA GLY A 111 14.63 -22.46 2.63
C GLY A 111 13.26 -22.69 3.29
N THR A 112 12.37 -21.71 3.27
CA THR A 112 11.01 -21.82 3.85
C THR A 112 9.92 -21.92 2.79
N GLU A 113 10.27 -21.85 1.50
CA GLU A 113 9.32 -21.70 0.40
C GLU A 113 8.29 -22.84 0.34
N GLU A 114 8.73 -24.09 0.46
CA GLU A 114 7.82 -25.26 0.45
C GLU A 114 6.85 -25.24 1.64
N SER A 115 7.35 -24.88 2.83
CA SER A 115 6.56 -24.75 4.05
C SER A 115 5.51 -23.65 3.91
N LEU A 116 5.91 -22.50 3.36
CA LEU A 116 5.02 -21.38 3.08
C LEU A 116 3.91 -21.76 2.09
N ILE A 117 4.29 -22.41 0.99
CA ILE A 117 3.37 -22.78 -0.09
C ILE A 117 2.33 -23.80 0.38
N SER A 118 2.78 -24.81 1.15
CA SER A 118 1.94 -25.95 1.53
C SER A 118 1.03 -25.71 2.72
N ARG A 119 1.41 -24.82 3.67
CA ARG A 119 0.73 -24.72 4.97
C ARG A 119 -0.24 -23.56 5.09
N PHE A 120 0.02 -22.45 4.40
CA PHE A 120 -0.72 -21.21 4.61
C PHE A 120 -1.74 -20.95 3.52
N HIS A 121 -2.96 -20.59 3.92
CA HIS A 121 -4.01 -20.14 3.00
C HIS A 121 -3.76 -18.73 2.47
N ARG A 122 -3.08 -17.90 3.26
CA ARG A 122 -2.72 -16.53 2.90
C ARG A 122 -1.38 -16.17 3.51
N ARG A 123 -0.53 -15.50 2.72
CA ARG A 123 0.80 -15.00 3.10
C ARG A 123 0.90 -13.55 2.67
N ALA A 124 0.80 -12.65 3.64
CA ALA A 124 0.91 -11.22 3.39
C ALA A 124 2.13 -10.64 4.10
N VAL A 125 2.81 -9.70 3.43
CA VAL A 125 3.91 -8.92 3.98
C VAL A 125 3.50 -7.45 3.97
N LEU A 126 3.63 -6.79 5.11
CA LEU A 126 3.48 -5.35 5.26
C LEU A 126 4.81 -4.75 5.69
N GLN A 127 5.40 -3.96 4.80
CA GLN A 127 6.57 -3.17 5.10
C GLN A 127 6.14 -1.85 5.76
N LEU A 128 6.77 -1.48 6.86
CA LEU A 128 6.53 -0.25 7.60
C LEU A 128 7.86 0.51 7.68
N ALA A 129 8.22 1.16 6.57
CA ALA A 129 9.49 1.87 6.42
C ALA A 129 9.32 3.23 5.74
N CYS A 130 10.05 4.24 6.18
CA CYS A 130 10.11 5.54 5.52
C CYS A 130 11.12 5.52 4.37
N GLY A 131 10.85 6.22 3.26
CA GLY A 131 11.92 6.61 2.33
C GLY A 131 12.70 5.46 1.69
N VAL A 132 11.98 4.45 1.20
CA VAL A 132 12.55 3.21 0.64
C VAL A 132 13.22 3.41 -0.73
N GLY A 133 12.91 4.49 -1.45
CA GLY A 133 13.59 4.82 -2.72
C GLY A 133 13.26 3.89 -3.89
N LEU A 134 12.13 3.20 -3.85
CA LEU A 134 11.69 2.27 -4.92
C LEU A 134 11.41 3.00 -6.24
N ASP A 135 12.24 2.73 -7.24
CA ASP A 135 12.02 3.18 -8.61
C ASP A 135 11.22 2.14 -9.43
N ALA A 136 10.94 2.46 -10.70
CA ALA A 136 10.15 1.58 -11.56
C ALA A 136 10.81 0.21 -11.79
N MET A 137 12.15 0.13 -11.75
CA MET A 137 12.88 -1.13 -11.92
C MET A 137 12.80 -1.97 -10.64
N GLY A 138 13.02 -1.36 -9.48
CA GLY A 138 12.87 -2.03 -8.19
C GLY A 138 11.46 -2.56 -7.96
N VAL A 139 10.42 -1.82 -8.37
CA VAL A 139 9.02 -2.30 -8.33
C VAL A 139 8.84 -3.52 -9.23
N GLN A 140 9.39 -3.52 -10.44
CA GLN A 140 9.30 -4.68 -11.34
C GLN A 140 10.02 -5.91 -10.78
N ASP A 141 11.20 -5.72 -10.21
CA ASP A 141 12.00 -6.82 -9.67
C ASP A 141 11.36 -7.43 -8.42
N LEU A 142 10.77 -6.60 -7.55
CA LEU A 142 9.94 -7.07 -6.44
C LEU A 142 8.70 -7.80 -6.91
N ASN A 143 8.01 -7.27 -7.94
CA ASN A 143 6.84 -7.94 -8.48
C ASN A 143 7.21 -9.33 -9.01
N LYS A 144 8.33 -9.46 -9.75
CA LYS A 144 8.86 -10.76 -10.20
C LYS A 144 9.20 -11.71 -9.05
N TRP A 145 9.67 -11.20 -7.92
CA TRP A 145 9.95 -12.02 -6.75
C TRP A 145 8.66 -12.60 -6.15
N ILE A 146 7.60 -11.79 -6.03
CA ILE A 146 6.28 -12.24 -5.52
C ILE A 146 5.66 -13.31 -6.43
N TYR A 147 5.83 -13.19 -7.75
CA TYR A 147 5.42 -14.21 -8.72
C TYR A 147 6.12 -15.58 -8.58
N ARG A 148 7.08 -15.73 -7.66
CA ARG A 148 7.62 -17.05 -7.28
C ARG A 148 6.70 -17.80 -6.31
N ASP A 149 5.52 -17.25 -6.02
CA ASP A 149 4.47 -17.83 -5.18
C ASP A 149 4.89 -18.07 -3.71
N VAL A 150 5.94 -17.40 -3.25
CA VAL A 150 6.43 -17.48 -1.87
C VAL A 150 5.56 -16.65 -0.92
N ILE A 151 5.04 -15.51 -1.41
CA ILE A 151 4.15 -14.58 -0.70
C ILE A 151 3.02 -14.21 -1.67
N ASP A 152 1.80 -14.05 -1.17
CA ASP A 152 0.64 -13.71 -2.00
C ASP A 152 0.54 -12.19 -2.22
N ASP A 153 0.82 -11.43 -1.16
CA ASP A 153 0.61 -9.99 -1.10
C ASP A 153 1.79 -9.26 -0.43
N LEU A 154 2.29 -8.18 -1.04
CA LEU A 154 3.24 -7.25 -0.43
C LEU A 154 2.67 -5.83 -0.44
N ILE A 155 2.65 -5.20 0.73
CA ILE A 155 2.22 -3.83 0.95
C ILE A 155 3.44 -3.02 1.37
N ALA A 156 3.81 -2.01 0.59
CA ALA A 156 4.96 -1.16 0.87
C ALA A 156 4.57 0.33 0.84
N PRO A 157 4.89 1.13 1.86
CA PRO A 157 4.63 2.56 1.85
C PRO A 157 5.50 3.26 0.80
N THR A 158 4.93 4.25 0.12
CA THR A 158 5.67 5.04 -0.89
C THR A 158 6.08 6.43 -0.39
N ASN A 159 5.72 6.79 0.85
CA ASN A 159 6.04 8.10 1.41
C ASN A 159 7.48 8.17 1.97
N LEU A 160 8.14 9.30 1.73
CA LEU A 160 9.50 9.57 2.20
C LEU A 160 9.56 9.86 3.70
N ALA A 161 8.48 10.38 4.27
CA ALA A 161 8.37 10.68 5.71
C ALA A 161 7.23 9.86 6.31
N PHE A 162 7.57 8.75 6.94
CA PHE A 162 6.63 7.80 7.53
C PHE A 162 7.06 7.41 8.93
N HIS A 163 6.11 7.38 9.86
CA HIS A 163 6.33 6.83 11.20
C HIS A 163 5.35 5.67 11.42
N PRO A 164 5.80 4.46 11.83
CA PRO A 164 4.92 3.29 12.00
C PRO A 164 3.68 3.55 12.87
N ALA A 165 3.86 4.29 13.97
CA ALA A 165 2.77 4.73 14.85
C ALA A 165 1.62 5.51 14.16
N GLN A 166 1.85 6.13 12.99
CA GLN A 166 0.82 6.87 12.26
C GLN A 166 -0.19 5.97 11.55
N VAL A 167 0.13 4.68 11.36
CA VAL A 167 -0.72 3.72 10.64
C VAL A 167 -1.15 2.54 11.50
N THR A 168 -0.87 2.54 12.80
CA THR A 168 -1.28 1.44 13.69
C THR A 168 -2.78 1.17 13.61
N GLY A 169 -3.63 2.22 13.59
CA GLY A 169 -5.08 2.07 13.46
C GLY A 169 -5.49 1.43 12.13
N CYS A 170 -4.95 1.94 11.02
CA CYS A 170 -5.09 1.36 9.69
C CYS A 170 -4.71 -0.13 9.67
N VAL A 171 -3.56 -0.51 10.23
CA VAL A 171 -3.09 -1.89 10.14
C VAL A 171 -3.88 -2.83 11.03
N VAL A 172 -4.29 -2.41 12.22
CA VAL A 172 -5.21 -3.19 13.07
C VAL A 172 -6.53 -3.41 12.33
N SER A 173 -7.09 -2.36 11.70
CA SER A 173 -8.29 -2.51 10.87
C SER A 173 -8.05 -3.46 9.70
N LEU A 174 -6.91 -3.38 9.04
CA LEU A 174 -6.55 -4.26 7.93
C LEU A 174 -6.51 -5.73 8.38
N ALA A 175 -5.83 -6.02 9.49
CA ALA A 175 -5.74 -7.36 10.05
C ALA A 175 -7.12 -7.94 10.37
N VAL A 176 -8.00 -7.15 10.99
CA VAL A 176 -9.38 -7.57 11.28
C VAL A 176 -10.16 -7.87 10.00
N LEU A 177 -10.10 -7.00 8.99
CA LEU A 177 -10.80 -7.21 7.72
C LEU A 177 -10.27 -8.46 7.00
N MET A 178 -8.97 -8.67 6.99
CA MET A 178 -8.35 -9.80 6.30
C MET A 178 -8.57 -11.12 7.00
N TYR A 179 -8.32 -11.19 8.30
CA TYR A 179 -8.21 -12.47 9.02
C TYR A 179 -9.48 -12.84 9.78
N TYR A 180 -10.20 -11.85 10.32
CA TYR A 180 -11.50 -12.12 10.97
C TYR A 180 -12.66 -12.08 9.99
N GLN A 181 -12.68 -11.17 9.02
CA GLN A 181 -13.77 -11.11 8.04
C GLN A 181 -13.47 -11.91 6.77
N GLY A 182 -12.27 -12.49 6.63
CA GLY A 182 -11.85 -13.26 5.45
C GLY A 182 -11.72 -12.44 4.17
N ARG A 183 -11.76 -11.11 4.26
CA ARG A 183 -11.83 -10.26 3.05
C ARG A 183 -10.51 -10.23 2.31
N SER A 184 -10.58 -10.09 0.99
CA SER A 184 -9.40 -9.94 0.14
C SER A 184 -8.64 -8.66 0.48
N LEU A 185 -7.32 -8.67 0.33
CA LEU A 185 -6.49 -7.50 0.56
C LEU A 185 -6.91 -6.29 -0.30
N GLU A 186 -7.31 -6.55 -1.55
CA GLU A 186 -7.79 -5.54 -2.49
C GLU A 186 -8.97 -4.72 -1.95
N SER A 187 -9.87 -5.37 -1.19
CA SER A 187 -10.99 -4.68 -0.55
C SER A 187 -10.65 -4.14 0.83
N SER A 188 -9.78 -4.83 1.58
CA SER A 188 -9.46 -4.54 2.97
C SER A 188 -8.52 -3.35 3.13
N LEU A 189 -7.47 -3.25 2.32
CA LEU A 189 -6.46 -2.19 2.43
C LEU A 189 -7.05 -0.80 2.16
N PRO A 190 -7.82 -0.56 1.08
CA PRO A 190 -8.45 0.74 0.86
C PRO A 190 -9.40 1.10 2.00
N GLU A 191 -10.21 0.15 2.47
CA GLU A 191 -11.18 0.41 3.55
C GLU A 191 -10.49 0.76 4.88
N ALA A 192 -9.49 -0.04 5.27
CA ALA A 192 -8.72 0.18 6.48
C ALA A 192 -8.00 1.53 6.46
N TRP A 193 -7.37 1.85 5.34
CA TRP A 193 -6.69 3.13 5.13
C TRP A 193 -7.68 4.31 5.12
N LEU A 194 -8.84 4.16 4.47
CA LEU A 194 -9.89 5.20 4.44
C LEU A 194 -10.54 5.45 5.81
N ARG A 195 -10.47 4.49 6.75
CA ARG A 195 -10.99 4.69 8.11
C ARG A 195 -10.01 5.44 9.01
N ASP A 196 -8.74 5.52 8.64
CA ASP A 196 -7.69 6.14 9.45
C ASP A 196 -7.23 7.47 8.82
N GLU A 197 -7.69 8.58 9.40
CA GLU A 197 -7.32 9.92 8.94
C GLU A 197 -5.81 10.18 9.02
N ARG A 198 -5.15 9.69 10.09
CA ARG A 198 -3.70 9.88 10.24
C ARG A 198 -2.94 9.08 9.20
N ALA A 199 -3.35 7.83 8.96
CA ALA A 199 -2.76 7.03 7.90
C ALA A 199 -2.86 7.74 6.56
N ARG A 200 -4.04 8.23 6.16
CA ARG A 200 -4.20 8.97 4.88
C ARG A 200 -3.31 10.20 4.75
N GLN A 201 -3.14 10.96 5.82
CA GLN A 201 -2.33 12.18 5.77
C GLN A 201 -0.83 11.88 5.63
N HIS A 202 -0.40 10.65 5.97
CA HIS A 202 1.00 10.30 6.13
C HIS A 202 1.46 9.12 5.29
N THR A 203 0.56 8.37 4.65
CA THR A 203 0.92 7.21 3.84
C THR A 203 0.16 7.10 2.55
N ASP A 204 0.93 6.74 1.53
CA ASP A 204 0.51 6.12 0.30
C ASP A 204 1.05 4.68 0.32
N PHE A 205 0.34 3.73 -0.29
CA PHE A 205 0.74 2.32 -0.33
C PHE A 205 0.90 1.82 -1.75
N LEU A 206 2.01 1.15 -2.01
CA LEU A 206 2.20 0.24 -3.14
C LEU A 206 1.71 -1.15 -2.73
N LEU A 207 0.89 -1.75 -3.57
CA LEU A 207 0.39 -3.10 -3.41
C LEU A 207 0.86 -3.95 -4.60
N LEU A 208 1.61 -4.99 -4.29
CA LEU A 208 2.10 -6.01 -5.22
C LEU A 208 1.47 -7.34 -4.85
N ARG A 209 0.99 -8.10 -5.85
CA ARG A 209 0.30 -9.38 -5.61
C ARG A 209 0.70 -10.40 -6.65
N SER A 210 0.87 -11.67 -6.25
CA SER A 210 1.13 -12.74 -7.21
C SER A 210 -0.03 -12.83 -8.20
N GLY A 211 0.27 -12.91 -9.49
CA GLY A 211 -0.76 -12.94 -10.53
C GLY A 211 -1.22 -11.57 -11.05
N HIS A 212 -0.85 -10.44 -10.42
CA HIS A 212 -1.46 -9.14 -10.72
C HIS A 212 -0.46 -8.02 -11.03
N GLU A 213 -0.92 -7.01 -11.77
CA GLU A 213 -0.16 -5.77 -11.97
C GLU A 213 -0.01 -4.98 -10.64
N PRO A 214 1.13 -4.29 -10.44
CA PRO A 214 1.31 -3.38 -9.31
C PRO A 214 0.21 -2.31 -9.24
N SER A 215 -0.24 -2.02 -8.03
CA SER A 215 -1.30 -1.03 -7.76
C SER A 215 -0.87 -0.06 -6.67
N ALA A 216 -1.37 1.17 -6.69
CA ALA A 216 -1.00 2.19 -5.72
C ALA A 216 -2.25 2.85 -5.11
N LEU A 217 -2.26 2.98 -3.79
CA LEU A 217 -3.23 3.76 -3.04
C LEU A 217 -2.57 5.08 -2.66
N VAL A 218 -3.05 6.18 -3.25
CA VAL A 218 -2.42 7.50 -3.11
C VAL A 218 -3.43 8.52 -2.58
N TRP A 219 -3.09 9.21 -1.49
CA TRP A 219 -3.93 10.26 -0.92
C TRP A 219 -3.73 11.56 -1.69
N SER A 220 -4.84 12.24 -2.04
CA SER A 220 -4.76 13.51 -2.73
C SER A 220 -5.66 14.59 -2.10
N PRO A 221 -5.09 15.63 -1.48
CA PRO A 221 -5.89 16.72 -0.94
C PRO A 221 -6.42 17.61 -2.07
N ARG A 222 -7.76 17.64 -2.21
CA ARG A 222 -8.70 18.64 -2.80
C ARG A 222 -8.35 19.42 -4.10
N ASN A 223 -7.14 19.38 -4.64
CA ASN A 223 -6.66 20.15 -5.80
C ASN A 223 -6.15 19.28 -6.96
N ARG A 224 -6.15 17.95 -6.81
CA ARG A 224 -5.78 17.00 -7.87
C ARG A 224 -6.82 15.88 -7.87
N PRO A 225 -7.53 15.61 -8.98
CA PRO A 225 -8.41 14.46 -9.02
C PRO A 225 -7.51 13.21 -9.00
N PHE A 226 -7.59 12.43 -7.91
CA PHE A 226 -6.92 11.12 -7.74
C PHE A 226 -5.39 11.13 -7.84
N GLY A 227 -4.72 12.18 -7.37
CA GLY A 227 -3.25 12.18 -7.28
C GLY A 227 -2.50 12.19 -8.61
N ARG A 228 -3.19 12.19 -9.77
CA ARG A 228 -2.57 12.41 -11.07
C ARG A 228 -2.30 13.89 -11.27
N ASP A 229 -1.11 14.21 -11.75
CA ASP A 229 -0.85 15.52 -12.31
C ASP A 229 -1.77 15.70 -13.51
N LEU A 230 -2.57 16.77 -13.50
CA LEU A 230 -3.31 17.18 -14.68
C LEU A 230 -2.27 17.53 -15.75
N GLU A 231 -2.49 17.09 -16.99
CA GLU A 231 -1.66 17.53 -18.10
C GLU A 231 -1.53 19.05 -18.10
N PHE A 232 -0.37 19.58 -18.45
CA PHE A 232 -0.22 21.02 -18.51
C PHE A 232 -1.19 21.62 -19.54
N CYS A 233 -1.66 22.85 -19.26
CA CYS A 233 -2.41 23.59 -20.27
C CYS A 233 -1.57 23.67 -21.55
N PRO A 234 -2.14 23.53 -22.75
CA PRO A 234 -1.41 23.78 -24.01
C PRO A 234 -0.76 25.18 -24.08
N CYS A 235 -1.23 26.10 -23.24
CA CYS A 235 -0.70 27.44 -23.05
C CYS A 235 0.52 27.53 -22.10
N GLU A 236 0.95 26.42 -21.48
CA GLU A 236 2.01 26.40 -20.46
C GLU A 236 3.31 27.00 -20.98
N HIS A 237 3.73 26.62 -22.19
CA HIS A 237 4.94 27.15 -22.83
C HIS A 237 4.91 28.67 -23.06
N ARG A 238 3.72 29.30 -23.02
CA ARG A 238 3.55 30.74 -23.24
C ARG A 238 3.37 31.53 -21.96
N VAL A 239 2.62 31.00 -20.99
CA VAL A 239 2.17 31.75 -19.81
C VAL A 239 2.23 30.95 -18.51
N LYS A 240 2.94 29.81 -18.47
CA LYS A 240 3.00 28.89 -17.32
C LYS A 240 1.59 28.51 -16.80
N GLY A 241 0.66 28.34 -17.74
CA GLY A 241 -0.74 28.07 -17.44
C GLY A 241 -0.92 26.77 -16.64
N ARG A 242 -1.35 26.89 -15.39
CA ARG A 242 -1.72 25.78 -14.52
C ARG A 242 -3.23 25.66 -14.43
N TRP A 243 -3.72 24.42 -14.36
CA TRP A 243 -5.12 24.14 -14.08
C TRP A 243 -5.45 24.40 -12.63
N HIS A 244 -6.55 25.11 -12.38
CA HIS A 244 -7.09 25.33 -11.05
C HIS A 244 -8.48 24.74 -10.96
N HIS A 245 -8.74 23.97 -9.90
CA HIS A 245 -10.08 23.46 -9.64
C HIS A 245 -11.06 24.62 -9.46
N LYS A 246 -12.25 24.49 -10.05
CA LYS A 246 -13.30 25.51 -9.98
C LYS A 246 -14.56 24.99 -9.34
N LYS A 247 -15.03 23.83 -9.78
CA LYS A 247 -16.27 23.25 -9.27
C LYS A 247 -16.28 21.74 -9.47
N THR A 248 -17.07 21.11 -8.63
CA THR A 248 -17.45 19.70 -8.75
C THR A 248 -18.96 19.64 -8.94
N LYS A 249 -19.44 18.82 -9.88
CA LYS A 249 -20.85 18.64 -10.19
C LYS A 249 -21.18 17.16 -10.24
N MET A 250 -22.13 16.72 -9.44
CA MET A 250 -22.70 15.38 -9.58
C MET A 250 -23.60 15.34 -10.82
N ILE A 251 -23.38 14.37 -11.71
CA ILE A 251 -24.17 14.19 -12.94
C ILE A 251 -25.24 13.11 -12.74
N VAL A 252 -24.85 11.95 -12.22
CA VAL A 252 -25.74 10.88 -11.73
C VAL A 252 -25.16 10.34 -10.42
N LYS A 253 -25.90 9.49 -9.69
CA LYS A 253 -25.50 8.95 -8.36
C LYS A 253 -24.04 8.44 -8.34
N PHE A 254 -23.61 7.83 -9.45
CA PHE A 254 -22.29 7.26 -9.62
C PHE A 254 -21.36 8.10 -10.51
N GLN A 255 -21.75 9.28 -10.99
CA GLN A 255 -20.87 10.10 -11.84
C GLN A 255 -20.68 11.50 -11.33
N THR A 256 -19.42 11.90 -11.21
CA THR A 256 -19.03 13.25 -10.79
C THR A 256 -18.15 13.91 -11.85
N GLU A 257 -18.49 15.13 -12.19
CA GLU A 257 -17.72 16.00 -13.06
C GLU A 257 -16.90 16.98 -12.24
N HIS A 258 -15.61 17.07 -12.53
CA HIS A 258 -14.73 18.12 -12.02
C HIS A 258 -14.40 19.09 -13.14
N LEU A 259 -14.56 20.38 -12.87
CA LEU A 259 -14.20 21.44 -13.79
C LEU A 259 -12.98 22.18 -13.27
N TYR A 260 -11.98 22.31 -14.13
CA TYR A 260 -10.78 23.09 -13.90
C TYR A 260 -10.72 24.24 -14.90
N GLN A 261 -10.09 25.34 -14.50
CA GLN A 261 -9.85 26.49 -15.37
C GLN A 261 -8.37 26.85 -15.32
N CYS A 262 -7.77 27.06 -16.48
CA CYS A 262 -6.41 27.56 -16.57
C CYS A 262 -6.37 29.07 -16.32
N ARG A 263 -5.52 29.54 -15.40
CA ARG A 263 -5.35 30.99 -15.15
C ARG A 263 -4.69 31.74 -16.31
N GLY A 264 -3.89 31.05 -17.13
CA GLY A 264 -3.13 31.67 -18.22
C GLY A 264 -3.98 31.99 -19.45
N CYS A 265 -4.88 31.08 -19.84
CA CYS A 265 -5.69 31.23 -21.05
C CYS A 265 -7.21 31.17 -20.82
N ASN A 266 -7.65 31.03 -19.56
CA ASN A 266 -9.05 30.85 -19.19
C ASN A 266 -9.75 29.64 -19.82
N ALA A 267 -9.02 28.71 -20.45
CA ALA A 267 -9.57 27.45 -20.93
C ALA A 267 -10.09 26.62 -19.76
N PHE A 268 -11.05 25.73 -20.07
CA PHE A 268 -11.62 24.81 -19.11
C PHE A 268 -11.26 23.37 -19.45
N LEU A 269 -10.94 22.60 -18.42
CA LEU A 269 -10.74 21.15 -18.50
C LEU A 269 -11.85 20.49 -17.70
N ARG A 270 -12.51 19.49 -18.30
CA ARG A 270 -13.60 18.73 -17.70
C ARG A 270 -13.12 17.29 -17.50
N ALA A 271 -13.16 16.82 -16.27
CA ALA A 271 -12.85 15.44 -15.91
C ALA A 271 -14.13 14.76 -15.43
N LEU A 272 -14.54 13.68 -16.11
CA LEU A 272 -15.70 12.86 -15.71
C LEU A 272 -15.21 11.63 -14.96
N ILE A 273 -15.86 11.32 -13.84
CA ILE A 273 -15.50 10.21 -12.96
C ILE A 273 -16.75 9.34 -12.78
N THR A 274 -16.63 8.02 -12.93
CA THR A 274 -17.69 7.03 -12.70
C THR A 274 -17.32 6.11 -11.54
N ARG A 275 -18.23 5.91 -10.58
CA ARG A 275 -18.13 5.09 -9.38
C ARG A 275 -18.74 3.70 -9.66
N PRO A 276 -18.22 2.60 -9.10
CA PRO A 276 -18.88 1.29 -9.14
C PRO A 276 -20.15 1.28 -8.26
N ASP A 277 -21.13 0.45 -8.63
CA ASP A 277 -22.47 0.42 -8.00
C ASP A 277 -22.47 -0.12 -6.55
N ASP A 278 -21.45 -0.89 -6.15
CA ASP A 278 -21.39 -1.61 -4.86
C ASP A 278 -20.95 -0.74 -3.65
N PHE A 279 -20.80 0.57 -3.82
CA PHE A 279 -20.24 1.51 -2.84
C PHE A 279 -21.27 2.15 -1.88
N ASP A 280 -22.55 1.78 -1.97
CA ASP A 280 -23.67 2.41 -1.25
C ASP A 280 -23.65 2.25 0.30
N LEU A 281 -22.67 1.53 0.87
CA LEU A 281 -22.53 1.34 2.33
C LEU A 281 -21.55 2.31 3.02
N ILE A 282 -20.91 3.23 2.29
CA ILE A 282 -19.85 4.14 2.79
C ILE A 282 -20.27 5.62 2.70
N ASP A 283 -21.55 5.92 2.86
CA ASP A 283 -22.10 7.27 2.64
C ASP A 283 -21.93 8.26 3.82
N THR A 284 -21.13 7.93 4.86
CA THR A 284 -20.90 8.85 6.00
C THR A 284 -19.52 9.49 6.05
N CYS A 285 -18.59 9.14 5.17
CA CYS A 285 -17.23 9.70 5.17
C CYS A 285 -16.81 10.05 3.74
N ASP A 286 -16.60 11.33 3.48
CA ASP A 286 -16.06 11.89 2.22
C ASP A 286 -14.92 11.01 1.66
N THR A 287 -15.24 10.24 0.62
CA THR A 287 -14.46 9.10 0.08
C THR A 287 -13.70 9.48 -1.19
N GLN A 288 -12.48 8.98 -1.39
CA GLN A 288 -11.81 8.89 -2.71
C GLN A 288 -11.07 7.54 -2.89
N TYR A 289 -10.89 7.15 -4.16
CA TYR A 289 -10.88 5.77 -4.72
C TYR A 289 -9.49 5.13 -4.96
N VAL A 290 -9.50 3.81 -5.19
CA VAL A 290 -8.40 2.91 -5.60
C VAL A 290 -7.90 3.23 -7.02
N VAL A 291 -6.57 3.27 -7.24
CA VAL A 291 -5.93 3.52 -8.54
C VAL A 291 -5.10 2.30 -8.98
N CYS A 292 -5.41 1.74 -10.15
CA CYS A 292 -4.54 0.78 -10.84
C CYS A 292 -4.19 1.26 -12.25
N SER A 293 -2.89 1.11 -12.58
CA SER A 293 -2.25 0.75 -13.86
C SER A 293 -0.96 1.56 -14.05
N TRP A 294 0.19 0.95 -13.75
CA TRP A 294 1.51 1.45 -14.11
C TRP A 294 2.29 0.32 -14.80
N PRO A 295 2.92 0.51 -15.98
CA PRO A 295 2.92 1.65 -16.89
C PRO A 295 2.10 1.39 -18.16
N ILE A 296 1.25 2.32 -18.59
CA ILE A 296 0.77 2.35 -19.99
C ILE A 296 1.40 3.56 -20.67
N ARG A 297 2.41 3.31 -21.50
CA ARG A 297 2.62 4.12 -22.70
C ARG A 297 1.42 3.86 -23.61
N GLU A 298 0.90 4.95 -24.19
CA GLU A 298 -0.31 5.08 -25.01
C GLU A 298 -1.58 5.47 -24.25
N ILE A 299 -1.68 6.77 -23.96
CA ILE A 299 -2.96 7.42 -23.76
C ILE A 299 -3.60 7.63 -25.14
N SER A 300 -4.64 6.86 -25.46
CA SER A 300 -5.65 7.33 -26.41
C SER A 300 -6.66 8.19 -25.63
N MET A 301 -6.43 9.50 -25.65
CA MET A 301 -7.35 10.50 -25.10
C MET A 301 -8.25 10.99 -26.22
N SER A 302 -9.54 10.69 -26.16
CA SER A 302 -10.53 11.45 -26.94
C SER A 302 -10.65 12.84 -26.32
N THR A 303 -9.93 13.79 -26.91
CA THR A 303 -9.99 15.22 -26.59
C THR A 303 -11.16 15.84 -27.34
N GLU A 304 -12.32 15.99 -26.70
CA GLU A 304 -13.34 16.90 -27.22
C GLU A 304 -13.04 18.33 -26.74
N PHE A 305 -12.35 19.08 -27.60
CA PHE A 305 -12.23 20.52 -27.47
C PHE A 305 -13.58 21.17 -27.74
N LEU A 306 -14.23 21.70 -26.69
CA LEU A 306 -15.36 22.61 -26.89
C LEU A 306 -14.82 23.99 -27.28
N PRO A 307 -15.14 24.53 -28.47
CA PRO A 307 -14.74 25.86 -28.85
C PRO A 307 -15.38 26.89 -27.90
N SER A 308 -14.58 27.85 -27.47
CA SER A 308 -15.07 29.01 -26.73
C SER A 308 -16.10 29.74 -27.58
N ARG A 309 -17.28 30.02 -26.99
CA ARG A 309 -18.26 30.94 -27.57
C ARG A 309 -17.53 32.23 -27.99
N GLN A 310 -17.53 32.53 -29.27
CA GLN A 310 -17.18 33.85 -29.77
C GLN A 310 -18.10 34.85 -29.06
N ALA A 311 -17.50 35.80 -28.35
CA ALA A 311 -18.20 36.97 -27.89
C ALA A 311 -18.59 37.77 -29.14
N THR A 312 -19.88 37.74 -29.47
CA THR A 312 -20.49 38.72 -30.37
C THR A 312 -20.41 40.08 -29.71
N MET A 313 -19.66 41.00 -30.31
CA MET A 313 -20.07 42.40 -30.41
C MET A 313 -20.85 42.57 -31.70
#